data_AF-A0A2D7XE31-F1
#
_entry.id   AF-A0A2D7XE31-F1
#
_cell.length_a   1.000
_cell.length_b   1.000
_cell.length_c   1.000
_cell.angle_alpha   90.00
_cell.angle_beta   90.00
_cell.angle_gamma   90.00
#
_symmetry.space_group_name_H-M   'P 1'
#
loop_
_entity.id
_entity.type
_entity.pdbx_description
1 polymer ?
#
loop_
_entity_poly.entity_id
_entity_poly.type
_entity_poly.pdbx_seq_one_letter_code
_entity_poly.pdbx_strand_id
1 'polypeptide(L)' 'MAGVDEAGRGPLAGPVVAAAVVLNPAQPIVGLADSKKLSVGQRDTLA' A
#
# COMPACT_ATOMS: atom_id res chain seq x y z
N MET A 1 -8.75 13.54 4.26
CA MET A 1 -7.58 13.11 5.05
C MET A 1 -6.77 12.16 4.18
N ALA A 2 -5.44 12.27 4.16
CA ALA A 2 -4.58 11.39 3.36
C ALA A 2 -3.85 10.40 4.27
N GLY A 3 -3.73 9.14 3.83
CA GLY A 3 -2.82 8.16 4.42
C GLY A 3 -1.48 8.18 3.70
N VAL A 4 -0.38 7.99 4.43
CA VAL A 4 0.99 7.99 3.90
C VAL A 4 1.73 6.78 4.43
N ASP A 5 2.49 6.11 3.58
CA ASP A 5 3.32 4.95 3.95
C ASP A 5 4.61 4.87 3.11
N GLU A 6 5.61 4.15 3.62
CA GLU A 6 6.90 3.93 2.97
C GLU A 6 7.31 2.45 2.98
N ALA A 7 8.00 2.02 1.91
CA ALA A 7 8.55 0.69 1.77
C ALA A 7 10.06 0.76 1.49
N GLY A 8 10.82 -0.21 2.03
CA GLY A 8 12.24 -0.35 1.73
C GLY A 8 13.22 0.34 2.68
N ARG A 9 12.82 0.73 3.91
CA ARG A 9 13.77 1.32 4.89
C ARG A 9 14.76 0.33 5.53
N GLY A 10 14.50 -0.98 5.41
CA GLY A 10 15.25 -2.05 6.08
C GLY A 10 16.31 -2.81 5.26
N PRO A 11 16.22 -2.95 3.92
CA PRO A 11 17.24 -3.63 3.11
C PRO A 11 18.58 -2.91 3.07
N LEU A 12 19.67 -3.66 2.84
CA LEU A 12 21.04 -3.14 2.74
C LEU A 12 21.31 -2.38 1.42
N ALA A 13 20.49 -2.65 0.40
CA ALA A 13 20.54 -2.01 -0.92
C ALA A 13 19.14 -1.97 -1.54
N GLY A 14 18.88 -0.94 -2.35
CA GLY A 14 17.59 -0.67 -2.98
C GLY A 14 16.99 0.67 -2.54
N PRO A 15 16.10 1.27 -3.34
CA PRO A 15 15.49 2.56 -3.01
C PRO A 15 14.45 2.42 -1.89
N VAL A 16 14.29 3.50 -1.11
CA VAL A 16 13.09 3.71 -0.29
C VAL A 16 12.03 4.37 -1.18
N VAL A 17 10.79 3.89 -1.12
CA VAL A 17 9.66 4.43 -1.87
C VAL A 17 8.56 4.83 -0.89
N ALA A 18 8.02 6.04 -1.04
CA ALA A 18 6.89 6.53 -0.25
C ALA A 18 5.69 6.82 -1.15
N ALA A 19 4.48 6.64 -0.62
CA ALA A 19 3.22 6.92 -1.31
C ALA A 19 2.23 7.62 -0.39
N ALA A 20 1.36 8.45 -0.97
CA ALA A 20 0.26 9.11 -0.29
C ALA A 20 -1.06 8.84 -1.03
N VAL A 21 -2.09 8.43 -0.29
CA VAL A 21 -3.38 8.05 -0.85
C VAL A 21 -4.51 8.78 -0.13
N VAL A 22 -5.43 9.35 -0.90
CA VAL A 22 -6.69 9.91 -0.40
C VAL A 22 -7.82 8.98 -0.79
N LEU A 23 -8.45 8.35 0.19
CA LEU A 23 -9.57 7.42 -0.04
C LEU A 23 -10.91 8.13 0.10
N ASN A 24 -11.86 7.76 -0.75
CA ASN A 24 -13.25 8.15 -0.59
C ASN A 24 -13.90 7.27 0.49
N PRO A 25 -14.37 7.81 1.63
CA PRO A 25 -14.98 7.02 2.69
C PRO A 25 -16.29 6.34 2.28
N ALA A 26 -16.96 6.83 1.23
CA ALA A 26 -18.17 6.22 0.69
C ALA A 26 -17.88 5.02 -0.24
N GLN A 27 -16.62 4.75 -0.57
CA GLN A 27 -16.20 3.66 -1.46
C GLN A 27 -15.00 2.92 -0.87
N PRO A 28 -15.22 2.06 0.15
CA PRO A 28 -14.14 1.32 0.79
C PRO A 28 -13.55 0.26 -0.14
N ILE A 29 -12.23 0.11 -0.12
CA ILE A 29 -11.52 -0.95 -0.85
C ILE A 29 -11.53 -2.21 0.01
N VAL A 30 -12.24 -3.25 -0.43
CA VAL A 30 -12.32 -4.54 0.27
C VAL A 30 -10.93 -5.18 0.32
N GLY A 31 -10.48 -5.60 1.50
CA GLY A 31 -9.19 -6.27 1.68
C GLY A 31 -7.97 -5.36 1.83
N LEU A 32 -8.13 -4.03 1.77
CA LEU A 32 -7.02 -3.07 1.90
C LEU A 32 -6.21 -3.24 3.19
N ALA A 33 -6.88 -3.55 4.31
CA ALA A 33 -6.26 -3.68 5.64
C ALA A 33 -5.41 -4.95 5.83
N ASP A 34 -5.67 -6.01 5.05
CA ASP A 34 -4.93 -7.29 5.11
C ASP A 34 -4.02 -7.48 3.89
N SER A 35 -3.71 -6.38 3.19
CA SER A 35 -2.85 -6.34 2.00
C SER A 35 -1.47 -6.96 2.21
N LYS A 36 -1.01 -7.02 3.47
CA LYS A 36 0.22 -7.68 3.89
C LYS A 36 0.21 -9.21 3.71
N LYS A 37 -0.98 -9.84 3.65
CA LYS A 37 -1.16 -11.27 3.36
C LYS A 37 -1.42 -11.58 1.89
N LEU A 38 -1.61 -10.54 1.07
CA LEU A 38 -1.82 -10.71 -0.36
C LEU A 38 -0.51 -11.07 -1.05
N SER A 39 -0.58 -12.04 -1.97
CA SER A 39 0.49 -12.30 -2.93
C SER A 39 0.73 -11.07 -3.81
N VAL A 40 1.91 -10.98 -4.44
CA VAL A 40 2.28 -9.82 -5.29
C VAL A 40 1.19 -9.55 -6.35
N GLY A 41 0.73 -10.58 -7.06
CA GLY A 41 -0.30 -10.43 -8.08
C GLY A 41 -1.69 -10.03 -7.57
N GLN A 42 -2.00 -10.27 -6.28
CA GLN A 42 -3.26 -9.80 -5.67
C GLN A 42 -3.17 -8.33 -5.22
N ARG A 43 -1.96 -7.80 -4.96
CA ARG A 43 -1.77 -6.38 -4.64
C ARG A 43 -1.84 -5.51 -5.88
N ASP A 44 -1.32 -5.97 -7.01
CA ASP A 44 -1.32 -5.19 -8.26
C ASP A 44 -2.75 -4.87 -8.73
N THR A 45 -3.73 -5.73 -8.46
CA THR A 45 -5.14 -5.47 -8.79
C THR A 45 -5.80 -4.41 -7.90
N LEU A 46 -5.18 -4.07 -6.76
CA LEU A 46 -5.67 -3.08 -5.81
C LEU A 46 -4.96 -1.71 -5.93
N ALA A 47 -3.90 -1.63 -6.74
CA ALA A 47 -3.13 -0.42 -7.01
C ALA A 47 -3.76 0.40 -8.14
#